data_AF-A0A5M3XF31-F1
#
_entry.id   AF-A0A5M3XF31-F1
#
_cell.length_a   1.000
_cell.length_b   1.000
_cell.length_c   1.000
_cell.angle_alpha   90.00
_cell.angle_beta   90.00
_cell.angle_gamma   90.00
#
_symmetry.space_group_name_H-M   'P 1'
#
loop_
_entity.id
_entity.type
_entity.pdbx_description
1 polymer ?
#
loop_
_entity_poly.entity_id
_entity_poly.type
_entity_poly.pdbx_seq_one_letter_code
_entity_poly.pdbx_strand_id
1 'polypeptide(L)'
;MSFGFAAAGTPAAVIKAVRAQPGSGDTSQLDAVKAFVVSELESWPEGMAVSVQASGHHGQYGRQVTLTIQVINLVTDDPDEEV
;
A
#
# COMPACT_ATOMS: atom_id res chain seq x y z
N MET A 1 -19.38 2.11 5.53
CA MET A 1 -18.52 2.42 4.37
C MET A 1 -17.68 1.20 4.08
N SER A 2 -17.49 0.83 2.82
CA SER A 2 -16.53 -0.20 2.44
C SER A 2 -15.49 0.41 1.52
N PHE A 3 -14.25 -0.04 1.60
CA PHE A 3 -13.22 0.31 0.63
C PHE A 3 -12.45 -0.94 0.20
N GLY A 4 -11.85 -0.84 -0.97
CA GLY A 4 -10.95 -1.85 -1.50
C GLY A 4 -10.01 -1.19 -2.49
N PHE A 5 -8.71 -1.42 -2.34
CA PHE A 5 -7.72 -1.00 -3.31
C PHE A 5 -6.59 -2.02 -3.42
N ALA A 6 -6.01 -2.09 -4.60
CA ALA A 6 -4.80 -2.84 -4.86
C ALA A 6 -3.85 -1.96 -5.69
N ALA A 7 -2.58 -2.01 -5.36
CA ALA A 7 -1.52 -1.30 -6.07
C ALA A 7 -0.25 -2.14 -6.06
N ALA A 8 0.45 -2.17 -7.19
CA ALA A 8 1.71 -2.89 -7.33
C ALA A 8 2.72 -2.05 -8.13
N GLY A 9 4.01 -2.19 -7.81
CA GLY A 9 5.10 -1.44 -8.45
C GLY A 9 6.23 -1.13 -7.48
N THR A 10 7.00 -0.07 -7.74
CA THR A 10 7.99 0.42 -6.77
C THR A 10 7.30 1.02 -5.54
N PRO A 11 7.94 1.04 -4.35
CA PRO A 11 7.40 1.69 -3.15
C PRO A 11 6.86 3.10 -3.44
N ALA A 12 7.62 3.93 -4.17
CA ALA A 12 7.22 5.27 -4.55
C ALA A 12 5.95 5.31 -5.43
N ALA A 13 5.85 4.42 -6.43
CA ALA A 13 4.68 4.34 -7.30
C ALA A 13 3.44 3.88 -6.53
N VAL A 14 3.60 2.90 -5.63
CA VAL A 14 2.52 2.38 -4.78
C VAL A 14 2.06 3.45 -3.78
N ILE A 15 2.98 4.16 -3.12
CA ILE A 15 2.65 5.30 -2.24
C ILE A 15 1.81 6.33 -2.98
N LYS A 16 2.20 6.70 -4.21
CA LYS A 16 1.44 7.64 -5.04
C LYS A 16 0.04 7.12 -5.34
N ALA A 17 -0.09 5.85 -5.73
CA ALA A 17 -1.37 5.22 -6.04
C ALA A 17 -2.28 5.12 -4.80
N VAL A 18 -1.71 4.80 -3.63
CA VAL A 18 -2.43 4.73 -2.35
C VAL A 18 -2.94 6.12 -1.96
N ARG A 19 -2.10 7.15 -2.01
CA ARG A 19 -2.50 8.54 -1.71
C ARG A 19 -3.61 9.04 -2.63
N ALA A 20 -3.59 8.64 -3.90
CA ALA A 20 -4.62 8.99 -4.89
C ALA A 20 -5.95 8.23 -4.75
N GLN A 21 -6.05 7.22 -3.85
CA GLN A 21 -7.30 6.48 -3.67
C GLN A 21 -8.42 7.41 -3.21
N PRO A 22 -9.52 7.51 -3.98
CA PRO A 22 -10.66 8.33 -3.62
C PRO A 22 -11.44 7.67 -2.48
N GLY A 23 -12.04 8.49 -1.62
CA GLY A 23 -12.97 8.08 -0.58
C GLY A 23 -14.20 8.96 -0.62
N SER A 24 -15.35 8.41 -0.23
CA SER A 24 -16.60 9.15 -0.08
C SER A 24 -17.28 8.80 1.25
N GLY A 25 -18.00 9.76 1.82
CA GLY A 25 -18.57 9.62 3.16
C GLY A 25 -17.52 9.72 4.27
N ASP A 26 -17.65 8.92 5.32
CA ASP A 26 -16.67 8.82 6.40
C ASP A 26 -15.43 8.04 5.94
N THR A 27 -14.34 8.76 5.66
CA THR A 27 -13.07 8.21 5.19
C THR A 27 -12.08 7.90 6.30
N SER A 28 -12.43 8.10 7.57
CA SER A 28 -11.48 7.95 8.70
C SER A 28 -10.75 6.60 8.71
N GLN A 29 -11.46 5.51 8.39
CA GLN A 29 -10.86 4.17 8.29
C GLN A 29 -9.95 4.03 7.06
N LEU A 30 -10.37 4.55 5.90
CA LEU A 30 -9.58 4.54 4.68
C LEU A 30 -8.29 5.37 4.84
N ASP A 31 -8.39 6.54 5.45
CA ASP A 31 -7.26 7.45 5.67
C ASP A 31 -6.24 6.86 6.65
N ALA A 32 -6.70 6.18 7.71
CA ALA A 32 -5.83 5.44 8.62
C ALA A 32 -5.06 4.30 7.92
N VAL A 33 -5.74 3.57 7.03
CA VAL A 33 -5.09 2.50 6.25
C VAL A 33 -4.11 3.06 5.23
N LYS A 34 -4.46 4.15 4.55
CA LYS A 34 -3.53 4.86 3.65
C LYS A 34 -2.29 5.31 4.40
N ALA A 35 -2.45 5.91 5.58
CA ALA A 35 -1.33 6.37 6.41
C ALA A 35 -0.41 5.21 6.82
N PHE A 36 -0.99 4.08 7.28
CA PHE A 36 -0.22 2.90 7.66
C PHE A 36 0.58 2.31 6.48
N VAL A 37 -0.06 2.15 5.31
CA VAL A 37 0.61 1.64 4.11
C VAL A 37 1.75 2.55 3.68
N VAL A 38 1.53 3.87 3.71
CA VAL A 38 2.55 4.85 3.34
C VAL A 38 3.72 4.79 4.32
N SER A 39 3.48 4.76 5.64
CA SER A 39 4.56 4.69 6.62
C SER A 39 5.38 3.40 6.51
N GLU A 40 4.72 2.28 6.22
CA GLU A 40 5.40 1.01 6.01
C GLU A 40 6.30 1.09 4.78
N LEU A 41 5.76 1.49 3.63
CA LEU A 41 6.51 1.57 2.37
C LEU A 41 7.60 2.65 2.34
N GLU A 42 7.53 3.68 3.20
CA GLU A 42 8.59 4.69 3.34
C GLU A 42 9.83 4.14 4.08
N SER A 43 9.66 3.11 4.92
CA SER A 43 10.77 2.44 5.62
C SER A 43 11.44 1.33 4.79
N TRP A 44 10.84 1.01 3.66
CA TRP A 44 11.21 -0.12 2.81
C TRP A 44 12.39 0.26 1.89
N PRO A 45 13.37 -0.63 1.70
CA PRO A 45 14.51 -0.35 0.83
C PRO A 45 14.09 -0.04 -0.62
N GLU A 46 14.87 0.81 -1.29
CA GLU A 46 14.71 1.05 -2.72
C GLU A 46 15.10 -0.19 -3.54
N GLY A 47 14.73 -0.23 -4.82
CA GLY A 47 15.06 -1.36 -5.69
C GLY A 47 14.22 -2.62 -5.43
N MET A 48 13.00 -2.52 -4.91
CA MET A 48 12.09 -3.66 -4.89
C MET A 48 10.73 -3.35 -5.48
N ALA A 49 10.07 -4.39 -5.96
CA ALA A 49 8.68 -4.35 -6.39
C ALA A 49 7.80 -4.89 -5.28
N VAL A 50 6.74 -4.15 -4.96
CA VAL A 50 5.83 -4.42 -3.84
C VAL A 50 4.40 -4.49 -4.35
N SER A 51 3.58 -5.31 -3.70
CA SER A 51 2.14 -5.38 -3.89
C SER A 51 1.45 -5.06 -2.57
N VAL A 52 0.48 -4.15 -2.62
CA VAL A 52 -0.41 -3.84 -1.53
C VAL A 52 -1.84 -4.16 -1.94
N GLN A 53 -2.54 -4.89 -1.09
CA GLN A 53 -3.97 -5.12 -1.18
C GLN A 53 -4.60 -4.75 0.15
N ALA A 54 -5.57 -3.84 0.11
CA ALA A 54 -6.29 -3.42 1.30
C ALA A 54 -7.79 -3.48 1.03
N SER A 55 -8.54 -3.97 2.01
CA SER A 55 -9.99 -3.88 2.02
C SER A 55 -10.47 -3.60 3.43
N GLY A 56 -11.61 -2.95 3.53
CA GLY A 56 -12.21 -2.68 4.82
C GLY A 56 -13.69 -2.47 4.73
N HIS A 57 -14.35 -2.76 5.85
CA HIS A 57 -15.77 -2.56 6.05
C HIS A 57 -16.01 -1.90 7.40
N HIS A 58 -16.77 -0.81 7.38
CA HIS A 58 -17.27 -0.09 8.54
C HIS A 58 -18.79 -0.18 8.54
N GLY A 59 -19.32 -0.84 9.57
CA GLY A 59 -20.76 -0.97 9.83
C GLY A 59 -21.12 -0.48 11.24
N GLN A 60 -22.40 -0.55 11.57
CA GLN A 60 -22.94 -0.11 12.85
C GLN A 60 -22.35 -0.84 14.07
N TYR A 61 -21.90 -2.09 13.87
CA TYR A 61 -21.46 -2.98 14.94
C TYR A 61 -19.94 -3.21 14.97
N GLY A 62 -19.18 -2.55 14.09
CA GLY A 62 -17.74 -2.74 14.08
C GLY A 62 -17.03 -2.23 12.84
N ARG A 63 -15.70 -2.38 12.90
CA ARG A 63 -14.75 -2.02 11.85
C ARG A 63 -13.86 -3.21 11.58
N GLN A 64 -13.76 -3.60 10.32
CA GLN A 64 -12.87 -4.64 9.85
C GLN A 64 -11.95 -4.07 8.78
N VAL A 65 -10.66 -4.40 8.86
CA VAL A 65 -9.65 -4.08 7.86
C VAL A 65 -8.85 -5.35 7.60
N THR A 66 -8.63 -5.63 6.32
CA THR A 66 -7.68 -6.64 5.85
C THR A 66 -6.64 -5.92 5.01
N LEU A 67 -5.37 -6.12 5.33
CA LEU A 67 -4.26 -5.52 4.61
C LEU A 67 -3.19 -6.59 4.37
N THR A 68 -2.75 -6.68 3.12
CA THR A 68 -1.64 -7.54 2.70
C THR A 68 -0.61 -6.67 1.99
N ILE A 69 0.61 -6.67 2.49
CA ILE A 69 1.77 -6.02 1.87
C ILE A 69 2.80 -7.12 1.63
N GLN A 70 3.24 -7.29 0.39
CA GLN A 70 4.18 -8.34 0.00
C GLN A 70 5.19 -7.84 -1.04
N VAL A 71 6.41 -8.35 -0.97
CA VAL A 71 7.43 -8.14 -2.02
C VAL A 71 7.12 -9.09 -3.17
N ILE A 72 7.09 -8.57 -4.40
CA ILE A 72 6.83 -9.34 -5.63
C ILE A 72 8.15 -9.76 -6.28
N ASN A 73 9.16 -8.86 -6.28
CA ASN A 73 10.50 -9.11 -6.78
C ASN A 73 11.48 -8.17 -6.09
N LEU A 74 12.70 -8.66 -5.82
CA LEU A 74 13.84 -7.80 -5.56
C LEU A 74 14.38 -7.37 -6.92
N VAL A 75 14.36 -6.07 -7.21
CA VAL A 75 15.10 -5.51 -8.34
C VAL A 75 16.50 -5.20 -7.78
N THR A 76 17.34 -6.23 -7.68
CA THR A 76 18.75 -6.02 -7.41
C THR A 76 19.33 -5.16 -8.52
N ASP A 77 19.45 -3.86 -8.27
CA ASP A 77 20.46 -3.04 -8.90
C ASP A 77 21.78 -3.55 -8.31
N ASP A 78 22.35 -4.56 -8.97
CA ASP A 78 23.67 -5.07 -8.65
C ASP A 78 24.65 -4.18 -9.44
N PRO A 79 25.36 -3.23 -8.80
CA PRO A 79 26.27 -2.34 -9.52
C PRO A 79 27.56 -3.03 -10.02
N ASP A 80 27.69 -4.35 -9.86
CA ASP A 80 28.95 -5.09 -10.05
C ASP A 80 28.98 -6.04 -11.28
N GLU A 81 28.04 -5.96 -12.23
CA GLU A 81 28.14 -6.68 -13.53
C GLU A 81 28.76 -5.81 -14.65
N GLU A 82 29.93 -5.23 -14.41
CA GLU A 82 30.88 -4.85 -15.47
C GLU A 82 32.32 -5.23 -15.05
N VAL A 83 32.78 -6.43 -15.41
CA VAL A 83 34.16 -6.68 -15.91
C VAL A 83 34.22 -7.94 -16.78
#